data_AF-A0A356AU79-F1
#
_entry.id   AF-A0A356AU79-F1
#
_cell.length_a   1.000
_cell.length_b   1.000
_cell.length_c   1.000
_cell.angle_alpha   90.00
_cell.angle_beta   90.00
_cell.angle_gamma   90.00
#
_symmetry.space_group_name_H-M   'P 1'
#
loop_
_entity.id
_entity.type
_entity.pdbx_description
1 polymer ?
#
loop_
_entity_poly.entity_id
_entity_poly.type
_entity_poly.pdbx_seq_one_letter_code
_entity_poly.pdbx_strand_id
1 'polypeptide(L)' 'INTIGSGDAMVAGLAVSMERGYPPFEMLRYASACAASNASFQEIGVVDRYQVRNLLGNC' A
#
# COMPACT_ATOMS: atom_id res chain seq x y z
N ILE A 1 7.53 8.42 -7.93
CA ILE A 1 7.83 9.63 -8.72
C ILE A 1 6.54 10.24 -9.34
N ASN A 2 5.38 9.56 -9.25
CA ASN A 2 4.07 10.05 -9.70
C ASN A 2 2.95 9.54 -8.76
N THR A 3 1.85 10.29 -8.58
CA THR A 3 0.74 9.93 -7.67
C THR A 3 -0.46 9.28 -8.37
N ILE A 4 -0.46 9.23 -9.72
CA ILE A 4 -1.53 8.57 -10.47
C ILE A 4 -1.58 7.08 -10.08
N GLY A 5 -2.78 6.58 -9.78
CA GLY A 5 -3.00 5.21 -9.32
C GLY A 5 -2.77 4.97 -7.81
N SER A 6 -2.32 5.96 -7.04
CA SER A 6 -2.13 5.78 -5.59
C SER A 6 -3.44 5.56 -4.84
N GLY A 7 -4.56 6.11 -5.34
CA GLY A 7 -5.90 5.83 -4.80
C GLY A 7 -6.32 4.37 -5.01
N ASP A 8 -6.14 3.86 -6.23
CA ASP A 8 -6.42 2.46 -6.55
C ASP A 8 -5.53 1.52 -5.74
N ALA A 9 -4.24 1.85 -5.61
CA ALA A 9 -3.30 1.11 -4.78
C ALA A 9 -3.71 1.11 -3.30
N MET A 10 -4.23 2.23 -2.78
CA MET A 10 -4.77 2.32 -1.42
C MET A 10 -5.97 1.39 -1.24
N VAL A 11 -6.95 1.44 -2.16
CA VAL A 11 -8.15 0.60 -2.11
C VAL A 11 -7.80 -0.88 -2.24
N ALA A 12 -6.86 -1.23 -3.12
CA ALA A 12 -6.35 -2.58 -3.25
C ALA A 12 -5.68 -3.06 -1.94
N GLY A 13 -4.82 -2.23 -1.34
CA GLY A 13 -4.21 -2.53 -0.04
C GLY A 13 -5.25 -2.72 1.06
N LEU A 14 -6.28 -1.87 1.10
CA LEU A 14 -7.39 -1.99 2.04
C LEU A 14 -8.12 -3.33 1.86
N ALA A 15 -8.54 -3.66 0.63
CA ALA A 15 -9.24 -4.91 0.32
C ALA A 15 -8.42 -6.15 0.71
N VAL A 16 -7.12 -6.16 0.43
CA VAL A 16 -6.21 -7.25 0.82
C VAL A 16 -6.10 -7.36 2.33
N SER A 17 -5.94 -6.24 3.04
CA SER A 17 -5.85 -6.26 4.51
C SER A 17 -7.15 -6.70 5.20
N MET A 18 -8.30 -6.37 4.60
CA MET A 18 -9.61 -6.86 5.02
C MET A 18 -9.73 -8.37 4.87
N GLU A 19 -9.36 -8.89 3.70
CA GLU A 19 -9.40 -10.33 3.41
C GLU A 19 -8.48 -11.11 4.35
N ARG A 20 -7.31 -10.55 4.70
CA ARG A 20 -6.38 -11.11 5.68
C ARG A 20 -6.79 -10.95 7.14
N GLY A 21 -7.93 -10.30 7.42
CA GLY A 21 -8.44 -10.11 8.78
C GLY A 21 -7.60 -9.19 9.66
N TYR A 22 -6.92 -8.19 9.08
CA TYR A 22 -6.14 -7.23 9.87
C TYR A 22 -7.07 -6.37 10.74
N PRO A 23 -6.64 -5.93 11.93
CA PRO A 23 -7.40 -4.96 12.70
C PRO A 23 -7.47 -3.61 11.97
N PRO A 24 -8.51 -2.78 12.20
CA PRO A 24 -8.75 -1.56 11.41
C PRO A 24 -7.55 -0.60 11.31
N PHE A 25 -6.78 -0.45 12.38
CA PHE A 25 -5.58 0.39 12.38
C PHE A 25 -4.50 -0.16 11.44
N GLU A 26 -4.25 -1.47 11.47
CA GLU A 26 -3.27 -2.14 10.60
C GLU A 26 -3.73 -2.18 9.14
N MET A 27 -5.04 -2.27 8.90
CA MET A 27 -5.61 -2.12 7.57
C MET A 27 -5.29 -0.75 6.95
N LEU A 28 -5.51 0.33 7.71
CA LEU A 28 -5.20 1.68 7.25
C LEU A 28 -3.70 1.88 7.03
N ARG A 29 -2.85 1.31 7.89
CA ARG A 29 -1.39 1.33 7.71
C ARG A 29 -0.97 0.60 6.44
N TYR A 30 -1.52 -0.58 6.20
CA TYR A 30 -1.22 -1.39 5.01
C TYR A 30 -1.67 -0.69 3.72
N ALA A 31 -2.90 -0.17 3.70
CA ALA A 31 -3.43 0.60 2.57
C ALA A 31 -2.58 1.85 2.26
N SER A 32 -2.17 2.59 3.30
CA SER A 32 -1.33 3.79 3.15
C SER A 32 0.07 3.43 2.64
N ALA A 33 0.64 2.32 3.09
CA ALA A 33 1.93 1.82 2.61
C ALA A 33 1.87 1.41 1.13
N CYS A 34 0.78 0.77 0.67
CA CYS A 34 0.56 0.48 -0.75
C CYS A 34 0.45 1.77 -1.59
N ALA A 35 -0.27 2.78 -1.11
CA ALA A 35 -0.42 4.06 -1.80
C ALA A 35 0.92 4.81 -1.94
N ALA A 36 1.70 4.86 -0.86
CA ALA A 36 3.03 5.45 -0.82
C ALA A 36 4.02 4.66 -1.68
N SER A 37 3.85 3.35 -1.75
CA SER A 37 4.67 2.51 -2.62
C SER A 37 4.43 2.82 -4.09
N ASN A 38 3.16 2.88 -4.53
CA ASN A 38 2.82 3.33 -5.88
C ASN A 38 3.36 4.73 -6.18
N ALA A 39 3.23 5.64 -5.22
CA ALA A 39 3.72 7.01 -5.37
C ALA A 39 5.24 7.08 -5.57
N SER A 40 5.99 6.01 -5.27
CA SER A 40 7.45 5.95 -5.38
C SER A 40 7.94 5.49 -6.76
N PHE A 41 7.07 4.93 -7.61
CA PHE A 41 7.41 4.50 -8.97
C PHE A 41 7.07 5.56 -10.03
N GLN A 42 7.60 5.40 -11.24
CA GLN A 42 7.27 6.26 -12.39
C GLN A 42 6.09 5.66 -13.18
N GLU A 43 6.01 4.34 -13.18
CA GLU A 43 4.91 3.51 -13.67
C GLU A 43 3.65 3.68 -12.79
N ILE A 44 2.49 3.50 -13.40
CA ILE A 44 1.18 3.65 -12.76
C ILE A 44 0.67 2.28 -12.33
N GLY A 45 0.22 2.16 -11.07
CA GLY A 45 -0.38 0.93 -10.53
C GLY A 45 0.63 -0.14 -10.09
N VAL A 46 1.88 0.25 -9.81
CA VAL A 46 2.95 -0.66 -9.38
C VAL A 46 3.17 -0.51 -7.88
N VAL A 47 3.11 -1.62 -7.15
CA VAL A 47 3.36 -1.66 -5.70
C VAL A 47 4.41 -2.74 -5.40
N ASP A 48 5.46 -2.38 -4.69
CA ASP A 48 6.50 -3.31 -4.25
C ASP A 48 6.24 -3.77 -2.81
N ARG A 49 6.04 -5.09 -2.66
CA ARG A 49 5.83 -5.75 -1.36
C ARG A 49 6.96 -5.51 -0.35
N TYR A 50 8.21 -5.42 -0.79
CA TYR A 50 9.35 -5.20 0.11
C TYR A 50 9.35 -3.76 0.62
N GLN A 51 9.06 -2.82 -0.26
CA GLN A 51 8.92 -1.42 0.11
C GLN A 51 7.72 -1.20 1.04
N VAL A 52 6.56 -1.81 0.77
CA VAL A 52 5.40 -1.80 1.67
C VAL A 52 5.80 -2.31 3.05
N ARG A 53 6.56 -3.41 3.12
CA ARG A 53 7.02 -3.98 4.38
C ARG A 53 7.98 -3.04 5.14
N ASN A 54 8.89 -2.38 4.44
CA ASN A 54 9.78 -1.35 5.01
C ASN A 54 8.98 -0.15 5.54
N LEU A 55 7.97 0.32 4.80
CA LEU A 55 7.09 1.41 5.20
C LEU A 55 6.28 1.09 6.46
N LEU A 56 5.99 -0.19 6.69
CA LEU A 56 5.31 -0.68 7.89
C LEU A 56 6.26 -0.83 9.09
N GLY A 57 7.58 -0.66 8.90
CA GLY A 57 8.59 -0.87 9.95
C GLY A 57 8.83 -2.34 10.30
N ASN A 58 8.43 -3.26 9.42
CA ASN A 58 8.52 -4.70 9.64
C ASN A 58 9.73 -5.28 8.90
N CYS A 59 10.95 -5.01 9.36
CA CYS A 59 12.20 -5.45 8.68
C CYS A 59 12.28 -6.98 8.51
#